data_AF-L9VFX4-F1
#
_entry.id   AF-L9VFX4-F1
#
_cell.length_a   1.000
_cell.length_b   1.000
_cell.length_c   1.000
_cell.angle_alpha   90.00
_cell.angle_beta   90.00
_cell.angle_gamma   90.00
#
_symmetry.space_group_name_H-M   'P 1'
#
loop_
_entity.id
_entity.type
_entity.pdbx_description
1 polymer ?
#
loop_
_entity_poly.entity_id
_entity_poly.type
_entity_poly.pdbx_seq_one_letter_code
_entity_poly.pdbx_strand_id
1 'polypeptide(L)'
;MKRRAVLGATASLVSLAGCVFVDGEVEYERGEIDVVVDGDPVDLEADRYQSEHAENYSIDFHLHERDEYWYMEGEEPVTFAEGIDLLPYFECTHENGVYVVTIDGTVYDGSDADTELTFLVNEEVVDPTEHVVRDGDDLRLEIDTDA
;
A
#
# COMPACT_ATOMS: atom_id res chain seq x y z
N MET A 1 -32.14 2.38 -61.47
CA MET A 1 -31.20 3.50 -61.20
C MET A 1 -30.33 3.11 -60.02
N LYS A 2 -29.00 3.12 -60.20
CA LYS A 2 -27.98 2.76 -59.19
C LYS A 2 -27.75 3.94 -58.25
N ARG A 3 -27.61 3.70 -56.95
CA ARG A 3 -26.73 4.48 -56.07
C ARG A 3 -25.97 3.51 -55.16
N ARG A 4 -24.65 3.51 -55.32
CA ARG A 4 -23.65 2.89 -54.45
C ARG A 4 -23.17 3.99 -53.49
N ALA A 5 -22.89 3.65 -52.22
CA ALA A 5 -21.63 3.99 -51.55
C ALA A 5 -21.57 3.32 -50.17
N VAL A 6 -20.39 2.80 -49.87
CA VAL A 6 -19.91 2.09 -48.67
C VAL A 6 -19.30 3.11 -47.70
N LEU A 7 -19.27 2.79 -46.39
CA LEU A 7 -18.25 3.09 -45.34
C LEU A 7 -18.98 3.22 -43.98
N GLY A 8 -18.55 2.64 -42.87
CA GLY A 8 -17.30 1.93 -42.58
C GLY A 8 -17.46 0.99 -41.39
N ALA A 9 -16.52 0.07 -41.29
CA ALA A 9 -16.29 -0.73 -40.11
C ALA A 9 -15.47 0.09 -39.11
N THR A 10 -15.84 0.05 -37.83
CA THR A 10 -14.87 0.01 -36.74
C THR A 10 -15.32 -1.08 -35.77
N ALA A 11 -14.44 -2.07 -35.65
CA ALA A 11 -14.53 -3.15 -34.69
C ALA A 11 -14.18 -2.63 -33.28
N SER A 12 -14.83 -3.25 -32.30
CA SER A 12 -14.30 -3.62 -30.99
C SER A 12 -13.50 -2.59 -30.18
N LEU A 13 -14.12 -2.10 -29.11
CA LEU A 13 -13.41 -1.86 -27.86
C LEU A 13 -13.98 -2.84 -26.82
N VAL A 14 -13.21 -3.91 -26.59
CA VAL A 14 -13.32 -4.79 -25.43
C VAL A 14 -12.51 -4.13 -24.32
N SER A 15 -13.14 -3.98 -23.15
CA SER A 15 -12.68 -4.10 -21.74
C SER A 15 -11.22 -3.67 -21.40
N LEU A 16 -10.87 -3.03 -20.30
CA LEU A 16 -11.22 -3.18 -18.88
C LEU A 16 -10.71 -1.92 -18.14
N ALA A 17 -11.56 -1.30 -17.32
CA ALA A 17 -11.21 -0.57 -16.09
C ALA A 17 -12.54 0.00 -15.57
N GLY A 18 -13.08 -0.63 -14.53
CA GLY A 18 -14.41 -0.37 -14.02
C GLY A 18 -14.52 1.04 -13.46
N CYS A 19 -15.34 1.88 -14.09
CA CYS A 19 -16.01 2.96 -13.40
C CYS A 19 -17.51 2.74 -13.58
N VAL A 20 -18.09 1.84 -12.79
CA VAL A 20 -19.52 1.59 -12.71
C VAL A 20 -19.97 1.81 -11.25
N PHE A 21 -20.46 3.04 -11.02
CA PHE A 21 -21.39 3.54 -9.99
C PHE A 21 -21.66 2.73 -8.70
N VAL A 22 -21.43 3.34 -7.52
CA VAL A 22 -22.19 3.18 -6.26
C VAL A 22 -22.20 4.54 -5.53
N ASP A 23 -23.34 5.25 -5.51
CA ASP A 23 -24.26 5.42 -4.36
C ASP A 23 -23.63 5.97 -3.07
N GLY A 24 -23.34 7.27 -3.00
CA GLY A 24 -23.39 8.10 -1.78
C GLY A 24 -22.59 7.73 -0.52
N GLU A 25 -21.89 6.60 -0.49
CA GLU A 25 -20.95 6.19 0.56
C GLU A 25 -19.60 6.85 0.24
N VAL A 26 -18.96 7.44 1.25
CA VAL A 26 -17.56 7.83 1.11
C VAL A 26 -16.80 6.51 1.04
N GLU A 27 -16.48 6.05 -0.16
CA GLU A 27 -15.45 5.03 -0.35
C GLU A 27 -14.14 5.69 0.03
N TYR A 28 -13.64 5.36 1.21
CA TYR A 28 -12.28 5.67 1.62
C TYR A 28 -11.32 4.85 0.77
N GLU A 29 -10.15 5.41 0.48
CA GLU A 29 -9.13 4.67 -0.24
C GLU A 29 -8.66 3.51 0.65
N ARG A 30 -8.63 2.30 0.09
CA ARG A 30 -8.20 1.10 0.81
C ARG A 30 -7.54 0.10 -0.11
N GLY A 31 -6.83 -0.86 0.47
CA GLY A 31 -6.16 -1.92 -0.29
C GLY A 31 -5.51 -2.94 0.64
N GLU A 32 -4.71 -3.84 0.08
CA GLU A 32 -4.05 -4.91 0.84
C GLU A 32 -2.64 -4.44 1.27
N ILE A 33 -2.17 -4.91 2.43
CA ILE A 33 -0.80 -4.66 2.88
C ILE A 33 -0.21 -5.90 3.56
N ASP A 34 1.01 -6.25 3.14
CA ASP A 34 1.82 -7.30 3.74
C ASP A 34 3.16 -6.72 4.24
N VAL A 35 3.62 -7.22 5.39
CA VAL A 35 4.99 -7.02 5.88
C VAL A 35 5.61 -8.37 6.13
N VAL A 36 6.76 -8.63 5.51
CA VAL A 36 7.45 -9.92 5.56
C VAL A 36 8.88 -9.71 6.03
N VAL A 37 9.29 -10.44 7.07
CA VAL A 37 10.67 -10.41 7.61
C VAL A 37 11.26 -11.81 7.47
N ASP A 38 12.37 -11.94 6.74
CA ASP A 38 13.07 -13.20 6.48
C ASP A 38 12.16 -14.32 5.91
N GLY A 39 11.14 -13.91 5.14
CA GLY A 39 10.13 -14.80 4.57
C GLY A 39 8.98 -15.17 5.52
N ASP A 40 9.01 -14.72 6.78
CA ASP A 40 7.93 -14.90 7.74
C ASP A 40 7.02 -13.64 7.75
N PRO A 41 5.71 -13.77 7.48
CA PRO A 41 4.78 -12.64 7.50
C PRO A 41 4.55 -12.15 8.93
N VAL A 42 4.54 -10.83 9.11
CA VAL A 42 4.11 -10.18 10.35
C VAL A 42 2.59 -10.29 10.46
N ASP A 43 2.09 -10.77 11.61
CA ASP A 43 0.66 -10.85 11.91
C ASP A 43 0.09 -9.44 12.16
N LEU A 44 -0.30 -8.75 11.09
CA LEU A 44 -0.92 -7.44 11.16
C LEU A 44 -2.34 -7.48 11.73
N GLU A 45 -3.02 -8.64 11.74
CA GLU A 45 -4.36 -8.80 12.32
C GLU A 45 -4.35 -8.74 13.86
N ALA A 46 -3.18 -8.91 14.50
CA ALA A 46 -3.06 -8.85 15.95
C ALA A 46 -3.55 -7.49 16.52
N ASP A 47 -4.36 -7.53 17.59
CA ASP A 47 -5.02 -6.37 18.21
C ASP A 47 -4.12 -5.13 18.31
N ARG A 48 -2.84 -5.30 18.67
CA ARG A 48 -1.89 -4.20 18.86
C ARG A 48 -1.66 -3.31 17.63
N TYR A 49 -1.90 -3.82 16.42
CA TYR A 49 -1.74 -3.08 15.16
C TYR A 49 -3.05 -2.44 14.67
N GLN A 50 -4.16 -2.78 15.30
CA GLN A 50 -5.50 -2.34 14.92
C GLN A 50 -5.85 -1.03 15.60
N SER A 51 -6.48 -0.12 14.86
CA SER A 51 -6.77 1.23 15.35
C SER A 51 -7.69 1.26 16.56
N GLU A 52 -8.57 0.28 16.68
CA GLU A 52 -9.49 0.12 17.81
C GLU A 52 -8.78 -0.10 19.15
N HIS A 53 -7.55 -0.63 19.11
CA HIS A 53 -6.79 -1.01 20.30
C HIS A 53 -5.48 -0.22 20.46
N ALA A 54 -5.03 0.49 19.43
CA ALA A 54 -3.82 1.31 19.46
C ALA A 54 -4.05 2.67 20.17
N GLU A 55 -3.14 3.02 21.10
CA GLU A 55 -3.19 4.32 21.79
C GLU A 55 -2.79 5.50 20.87
N ASN A 56 -2.05 5.22 19.79
CA ASN A 56 -1.44 6.17 18.87
C ASN A 56 -1.84 5.91 17.41
N TYR A 57 -3.11 5.66 17.14
CA TYR A 57 -3.61 5.50 15.77
C TYR A 57 -3.68 6.85 15.02
N SER A 58 -3.59 6.79 13.69
CA SER A 58 -3.86 7.91 12.78
C SER A 58 -5.01 7.56 11.84
N ILE A 59 -5.86 8.53 11.53
CA ILE A 59 -6.90 8.35 10.50
C ILE A 59 -6.33 8.41 9.08
N ASP A 60 -5.13 8.97 8.93
CA ASP A 60 -4.49 9.21 7.63
C ASP A 60 -4.00 7.91 6.97
N PHE A 61 -3.66 6.87 7.74
CA PHE A 61 -3.39 5.52 7.25
C PHE A 61 -3.44 4.52 8.41
N HIS A 62 -4.28 3.50 8.33
CA HIS A 62 -4.47 2.56 9.43
C HIS A 62 -5.14 1.23 9.07
N LEU A 63 -5.19 0.31 10.05
CA LEU A 63 -5.84 -1.00 9.97
C LEU A 63 -7.06 -1.07 10.89
N HIS A 64 -8.00 -1.95 10.55
CA HIS A 64 -9.20 -2.25 11.32
C HIS A 64 -9.36 -3.75 11.61
N GLU A 65 -9.79 -4.12 12.82
CA GLU A 65 -9.94 -5.54 13.24
C GLU A 65 -10.96 -6.36 12.41
N ARG A 66 -11.67 -5.71 11.49
CA ARG A 66 -12.74 -6.32 10.68
C ARG A 66 -12.20 -7.09 9.48
N ASP A 67 -11.12 -6.60 8.89
CA ASP A 67 -10.55 -7.09 7.63
C ASP A 67 -9.08 -6.71 7.50
N GLU A 68 -8.41 -7.28 6.49
CA GLU A 68 -6.96 -7.17 6.30
C GLU A 68 -6.57 -5.94 5.47
N TYR A 69 -7.50 -4.99 5.28
CA TYR A 69 -7.23 -3.82 4.45
C TYR A 69 -6.56 -2.70 5.25
N TRP A 70 -5.67 -1.98 4.57
CA TRP A 70 -5.33 -0.62 4.99
C TRP A 70 -6.43 0.34 4.56
N TYR A 71 -6.61 1.40 5.35
CA TYR A 71 -7.58 2.47 5.12
C TYR A 71 -6.89 3.83 5.20
N MET A 72 -7.21 4.70 4.25
CA MET A 72 -6.83 6.10 4.23
C MET A 72 -8.09 6.95 4.30
N GLU A 73 -8.37 7.46 5.50
CA GLU A 73 -9.54 8.29 5.79
C GLU A 73 -9.16 9.76 6.09
N GLY A 74 -7.87 10.07 6.03
CA GLY A 74 -7.31 11.41 6.15
C GLY A 74 -7.69 12.34 5.00
N GLU A 75 -7.54 13.65 5.22
CA GLU A 75 -7.81 14.66 4.17
C GLU A 75 -6.71 14.73 3.12
N GLU A 76 -5.46 14.45 3.50
CA GLU A 76 -4.29 14.49 2.63
C GLU A 76 -3.78 13.07 2.39
N PRO A 77 -3.40 12.73 1.14
CA PRO A 77 -2.87 11.41 0.85
C PRO A 77 -1.45 11.25 1.41
N VAL A 78 -1.11 10.03 1.80
CA VAL A 78 0.22 9.68 2.31
C VAL A 78 1.02 8.85 1.30
N THR A 79 2.34 8.92 1.41
CA THR A 79 3.27 8.02 0.71
C THR A 79 3.32 6.65 1.38
N PHE A 80 3.88 5.64 0.70
CA PHE A 80 4.02 4.31 1.29
C PHE A 80 4.90 4.35 2.56
N ALA A 81 6.00 5.12 2.55
CA ALA A 81 6.85 5.29 3.73
C ALA A 81 6.09 5.95 4.89
N GLU A 82 5.31 7.00 4.62
CA GLU A 82 4.46 7.65 5.63
C GLU A 82 3.37 6.70 6.15
N GLY A 83 2.75 5.90 5.27
CA GLY A 83 1.78 4.89 5.66
C GLY A 83 2.35 3.87 6.65
N ILE A 84 3.56 3.37 6.41
CA ILE A 84 4.26 2.49 7.36
C ILE A 84 4.52 3.21 8.68
N ASP A 85 5.00 4.46 8.66
CA ASP A 85 5.31 5.24 9.87
C ASP A 85 4.06 5.57 10.72
N LEU A 86 2.86 5.54 10.12
CA LEU A 86 1.59 5.77 10.80
C LEU A 86 1.01 4.51 11.45
N LEU A 87 1.51 3.31 11.10
CA LEU A 87 1.04 2.07 11.72
C LEU A 87 1.52 1.96 13.18
N PRO A 88 0.67 1.48 14.11
CA PRO A 88 1.08 1.29 15.50
C PRO A 88 2.31 0.37 15.62
N TYR A 89 3.30 0.76 16.42
CA TYR A 89 4.56 0.01 16.61
C TYR A 89 5.43 -0.13 15.36
N PHE A 90 5.15 0.64 14.31
CA PHE A 90 6.04 0.83 13.18
C PHE A 90 6.69 2.22 13.25
N GLU A 91 7.89 2.32 12.71
CA GLU A 91 8.54 3.58 12.37
C GLU A 91 9.24 3.38 11.03
N CYS A 92 9.19 4.37 10.13
CA CYS A 92 9.92 4.33 8.87
C CYS A 92 10.62 5.67 8.64
N THR A 93 11.95 5.63 8.64
CA THR A 93 12.77 6.82 8.44
C THR A 93 13.65 6.67 7.20
N HIS A 94 13.92 7.78 6.53
CA HIS A 94 14.81 7.83 5.39
C HIS A 94 15.89 8.89 5.64
N GLU A 95 17.11 8.42 5.92
CA GLU A 95 18.26 9.29 6.20
C GLU A 95 19.42 8.93 5.29
N ASN A 96 20.04 9.95 4.67
CA ASN A 96 21.21 9.80 3.80
C ASN A 96 21.03 8.79 2.64
N GLY A 97 19.81 8.62 2.14
CA GLY A 97 19.52 7.69 1.04
C GLY A 97 19.26 6.25 1.50
N VAL A 98 19.08 6.02 2.80
CA VAL A 98 18.90 4.69 3.40
C VAL A 98 17.65 4.67 4.26
N TYR A 99 16.86 3.59 4.12
CA TYR A 99 15.69 3.34 4.93
C TYR A 99 16.04 2.60 6.21
N VAL A 100 15.44 3.03 7.32
CA VAL A 100 15.44 2.32 8.59
C VAL A 100 13.99 2.11 8.99
N VAL A 101 13.61 0.85 9.17
CA VAL A 101 12.27 0.46 9.62
C VAL A 101 12.37 -0.16 11.01
N THR A 102 11.55 0.33 11.94
CA THR A 102 11.37 -0.32 13.25
C THR A 102 10.03 -1.04 13.24
N ILE A 103 10.00 -2.31 13.67
CA ILE A 103 8.76 -3.08 13.89
C ILE A 103 8.80 -3.65 15.30
N ASP A 104 7.82 -3.28 16.13
CA ASP A 104 7.70 -3.78 17.51
C ASP A 104 9.01 -3.61 18.33
N GLY A 105 9.71 -2.49 18.09
CA GLY A 105 10.98 -2.16 18.72
C GLY A 105 12.22 -2.87 18.15
N THR A 106 12.06 -3.71 17.12
CA THR A 106 13.18 -4.29 16.36
C THR A 106 13.53 -3.37 15.20
N VAL A 107 14.80 -2.99 15.08
CA VAL A 107 15.29 -2.05 14.05
C VAL A 107 15.92 -2.83 12.90
N TYR A 108 15.50 -2.52 11.69
CA TYR A 108 16.04 -3.03 10.43
C TYR A 108 16.65 -1.84 9.67
N ASP A 109 17.97 -1.81 9.59
CA ASP A 109 18.74 -0.69 9.03
C ASP A 109 19.30 -1.09 7.66
N GLY A 110 18.81 -0.47 6.59
CA GLY A 110 19.28 -0.77 5.23
C GLY A 110 20.71 -0.33 4.92
N SER A 111 21.42 0.27 5.90
CA SER A 111 22.86 0.54 5.78
C SER A 111 23.69 -0.66 6.24
N ASP A 112 23.09 -1.60 6.97
CA ASP A 112 23.74 -2.85 7.33
C ASP A 112 23.86 -3.74 6.08
N ALA A 113 25.06 -4.31 5.90
CA ALA A 113 25.40 -5.02 4.67
C ALA A 113 24.58 -6.29 4.43
N ASP A 114 24.03 -6.86 5.50
CA ASP A 114 23.23 -8.08 5.47
C ASP A 114 21.72 -7.75 5.52
N THR A 115 21.31 -6.47 5.46
CA THR A 115 19.90 -6.07 5.55
C THR A 115 19.42 -5.36 4.28
N GLU A 116 18.44 -5.96 3.60
CA GLU A 116 17.77 -5.39 2.43
C GLU A 116 16.30 -5.08 2.75
N LEU A 117 15.85 -3.86 2.42
CA LEU A 117 14.46 -3.44 2.54
C LEU A 117 13.91 -3.17 1.13
N THR A 118 12.90 -3.93 0.73
CA THR A 118 12.24 -3.79 -0.57
C THR A 118 10.78 -3.40 -0.39
N PHE A 119 10.38 -2.32 -1.06
CA PHE A 119 9.01 -1.81 -1.05
C PHE A 119 8.38 -2.08 -2.41
N LEU A 120 7.28 -2.84 -2.41
CA LEU A 120 6.55 -3.20 -3.61
C LEU A 120 5.13 -2.63 -3.57
N VAL A 121 4.65 -2.23 -4.75
CA VAL A 121 3.26 -1.87 -4.99
C VAL A 121 2.78 -2.66 -6.20
N ASN A 122 1.76 -3.49 -6.02
CA ASN A 122 1.26 -4.39 -7.06
C ASN A 122 2.41 -5.23 -7.70
N GLU A 123 3.24 -5.84 -6.85
CA GLU A 123 4.41 -6.68 -7.21
C GLU A 123 5.58 -5.92 -7.90
N GLU A 124 5.53 -4.60 -8.01
CA GLU A 124 6.59 -3.78 -8.63
C GLU A 124 7.35 -2.97 -7.58
N VAL A 125 8.69 -2.96 -7.64
CA VAL A 125 9.54 -2.20 -6.71
C VAL A 125 9.36 -0.69 -6.94
N VAL A 126 9.13 0.05 -5.86
CA VAL A 126 8.94 1.51 -5.87
C VAL A 126 9.89 2.20 -4.89
N ASP A 127 10.05 3.53 -5.04
CA ASP A 127 10.57 4.37 -3.96
C ASP A 127 9.41 4.72 -3.01
N PRO A 128 9.42 4.26 -1.75
CA PRO A 128 8.30 4.44 -0.85
C PRO A 128 8.09 5.89 -0.41
N THR A 129 9.09 6.78 -0.58
CA THR A 129 8.93 8.22 -0.30
C THR A 129 8.39 9.01 -1.49
N GLU A 130 8.34 8.41 -2.68
CA GLU A 130 7.77 9.03 -3.89
C GLU A 130 6.39 8.44 -4.26
N HIS A 131 6.13 7.17 -3.92
CA HIS A 131 4.85 6.54 -4.21
C HIS A 131 3.77 7.00 -3.23
N VAL A 132 2.82 7.81 -3.72
CA VAL A 132 1.59 8.16 -3.01
C VAL A 132 0.60 7.02 -3.14
N VAL A 133 0.20 6.44 -2.01
CA VAL A 133 -0.70 5.28 -1.94
C VAL A 133 -2.07 5.63 -2.56
N ARG A 134 -2.66 4.68 -3.28
CA ARG A 134 -3.95 4.81 -3.96
C ARG A 134 -4.90 3.67 -3.63
N ASP A 135 -6.20 3.96 -3.72
CA ASP A 135 -7.25 2.95 -3.65
C ASP A 135 -6.94 1.74 -4.55
N GLY A 136 -7.00 0.56 -3.95
CA GLY A 136 -6.71 -0.73 -4.57
C GLY A 136 -5.23 -1.10 -4.66
N ASP A 137 -4.29 -0.28 -4.15
CA ASP A 137 -2.88 -0.68 -4.09
C ASP A 137 -2.70 -1.88 -3.16
N ASP A 138 -2.04 -2.92 -3.67
CA ASP A 138 -1.44 -4.01 -2.90
C ASP A 138 -0.02 -3.60 -2.50
N LEU A 139 0.17 -3.33 -1.21
CA LEU A 139 1.41 -2.84 -0.63
C LEU A 139 2.20 -3.99 0.00
N ARG A 140 3.50 -4.07 -0.25
CA ARG A 140 4.35 -5.06 0.42
C ARG A 140 5.69 -4.48 0.83
N LEU A 141 6.03 -4.65 2.11
CA LEU A 141 7.38 -4.43 2.63
C LEU A 141 8.04 -5.79 2.88
N GLU A 142 9.12 -6.06 2.16
CA GLU A 142 9.99 -7.20 2.40
C GLU A 142 11.28 -6.75 3.08
N ILE A 143 11.65 -7.42 4.16
CA ILE A 143 12.89 -7.23 4.88
C ILE A 143 13.63 -8.56 4.90
N ASP A 144 14.85 -8.59 4.35
CA ASP A 144 15.74 -9.75 4.39
C ASP A 144 16.99 -9.37 5.19
N THR A 145 17.32 -10.13 6.23
CA THR A 145 18.47 -9.89 7.13
C THR A 145 19.65 -10.85 6.89
N ASP A 146 19.61 -11.62 5.80
CA ASP A 146 20.67 -12.53 5.35
C ASP A 146 21.09 -12.24 3.87
N ALA A 147 20.95 -10.97 3.43
CA ALA A 147 21.14 -10.53 2.04
C ALA A 147 22.55 -10.72 1.44
#